data_AF-A0A382FFE1-F1
#
_entry.id   AF-A0A382FFE1-F1
#
_cell.length_a   1.000
_cell.length_b   1.000
_cell.length_c   1.000
_cell.angle_alpha   90.00
_cell.angle_beta   90.00
_cell.angle_gamma   90.00
#
_symmetry.space_group_name_H-M   'P 1'
#
loop_
_entity.id
_entity.type
_entity.pdbx_description
1 polymer ?
#
loop_
_entity_poly.entity_id
_entity_poly.type
_entity_poly.pdbx_seq_one_letter_code
_entity_poly.pdbx_strand_id
1 'polypeptide(L)'
;ERIIWDDNTSLALSGGLKPGTNGELAWKNPGNLSIGNIVLNGGVLKIGETSGSQTFGLTSNLTLLADSEIYFNGGNILNYSGAEVSVGKVLTLGGNGQLQNTSDLNLGAGGKLKLSEISVAKVITSADSLGLDVADNSTVSSLSVAHTTPVSIASGKTLSGAITVTAGSIKLDQTGTLASAIKMIGGKLDADNSMTISGAVTQAGNAAIDVQSGKTLTFDNGTINTENYQLTLEGAGTVAFPTNASGIVLNNADGIVKLNGTGVTVQAVQVSTAANAGKGILVNKSGTFSNLKISADTELNISNGKTLYGSTEVAADKTLSLTGTGTLKSALSLEGTLEAGANLTVSGAISVADNATVSIPNANTTLTYSGGNLNVGVHTLSIAGAGRFSNSSNSPIVLAVEESVLDLTGSGTITGPVKLDGEGSTLKASGSPTISGDITQSDNATIEVASNQTLSYSGTSLNLGANKLSLTGGGTLSNSNNLVLNNADSLLSLEGIGTIGVVRATVNANSGKGIQAVESATLGSFELA
;
A
#
# COMPACT_ATOMS: atom_id res chain seq x y z
N GLU A 1 37.76 27.20 33.75
CA GLU A 1 37.88 28.66 33.98
C GLU A 1 36.56 29.34 33.62
N ARG A 2 36.14 30.40 34.31
CA ARG A 2 34.89 31.12 33.97
C ARG A 2 35.21 32.58 33.67
N ILE A 3 34.78 33.06 32.50
CA ILE A 3 34.83 34.47 32.14
C ILE A 3 33.41 35.00 32.20
N ILE A 4 33.17 35.86 33.20
CA ILE A 4 31.92 36.57 33.44
C ILE A 4 32.32 38.01 33.74
N TRP A 5 31.66 38.97 33.10
CA TRP A 5 31.88 40.40 33.34
C TRP A 5 30.56 41.07 33.74
N ASP A 6 30.66 42.27 34.30
CA ASP A 6 29.48 42.98 34.79
C ASP A 6 28.59 43.47 33.64
N ASP A 7 27.36 43.84 33.98
CA ASP A 7 26.34 44.17 33.00
C ASP A 7 26.62 45.49 32.26
N ASN A 8 27.56 46.30 32.78
CA ASN A 8 27.87 47.66 32.32
C ASN A 8 29.26 47.80 31.66
N THR A 9 30.01 46.71 31.53
CA THR A 9 31.35 46.70 30.93
C THR A 9 31.35 46.00 29.58
N SER A 10 32.11 46.52 28.63
CA SER A 10 32.36 45.86 27.36
C SER A 10 33.61 44.98 27.46
N LEU A 11 33.53 43.74 26.98
CA LEU A 11 34.65 42.82 26.86
C LEU A 11 35.07 42.72 25.40
N ALA A 12 36.33 43.07 25.11
CA ALA A 12 36.91 42.94 23.77
C ALA A 12 38.01 41.85 23.78
N LEU A 13 37.80 40.78 23.03
CA LEU A 13 38.72 39.64 22.88
C LEU A 13 39.09 39.47 21.40
N SER A 14 39.87 40.42 20.85
CA SER A 14 40.19 40.48 19.41
C SER A 14 40.96 39.27 18.89
N GLY A 15 41.80 38.65 19.72
CA GLY A 15 42.54 37.42 19.39
C GLY A 15 41.68 36.14 19.41
N GLY A 16 40.41 36.24 19.81
CA GLY A 16 39.51 35.10 20.03
C GLY A 16 39.61 34.51 21.42
N LEU A 17 38.89 33.39 21.63
CA LEU A 17 38.85 32.67 22.90
C LEU A 17 38.80 31.15 22.65
N LYS A 18 39.47 30.38 23.51
CA LYS A 18 39.38 28.92 23.51
C LYS A 18 38.95 28.39 24.88
N PRO A 19 37.64 28.28 25.18
CA PRO A 19 37.18 27.64 26.40
C PRO A 19 37.59 26.16 26.41
N GLY A 20 38.41 25.75 27.39
CA GLY A 20 38.76 24.35 27.63
C GLY A 20 37.63 23.57 28.31
N THR A 21 37.91 22.33 28.71
CA THR A 21 36.98 21.51 29.50
C THR A 21 36.56 22.23 30.79
N ASN A 22 35.26 22.33 31.06
CA ASN A 22 34.68 23.12 32.16
C ASN A 22 34.96 24.64 32.06
N GLY A 23 35.41 25.11 30.90
CA GLY A 23 35.51 26.52 30.56
C GLY A 23 34.12 27.12 30.33
N GLU A 24 33.83 28.31 30.84
CA GLU A 24 32.56 29.00 30.60
C GLU A 24 32.81 30.43 30.11
N LEU A 25 32.17 30.81 29.01
CA LEU A 25 32.03 32.20 28.57
C LEU A 25 30.55 32.60 28.72
N ALA A 26 30.24 33.52 29.63
CA ALA A 26 28.87 34.00 29.83
C ALA A 26 28.65 35.36 29.17
N TRP A 27 27.97 35.37 28.01
CA TRP A 27 27.61 36.57 27.28
C TRP A 27 26.26 37.12 27.74
N LYS A 28 26.29 38.02 28.73
CA LYS A 28 25.09 38.53 29.41
C LYS A 28 24.23 39.49 28.57
N ASN A 29 24.83 40.44 27.84
CA ASN A 29 24.11 41.49 27.10
C ASN A 29 24.57 41.60 25.63
N PRO A 30 23.69 41.79 24.63
CA PRO A 30 24.07 41.80 23.22
C PRO A 30 25.21 42.75 22.83
N GLY A 31 25.26 43.95 23.43
CA GLY A 31 26.24 44.98 23.09
C GLY A 31 27.57 44.88 23.84
N ASN A 32 27.74 43.91 24.75
CA ASN A 32 28.85 43.92 25.69
C ASN A 32 29.99 42.95 25.35
N LEU A 33 29.94 42.26 24.21
CA LEU A 33 31.01 41.39 23.73
C LEU A 33 31.42 41.75 22.31
N SER A 34 32.70 42.03 22.11
CA SER A 34 33.36 42.05 20.81
C SER A 34 34.45 40.99 20.81
N ILE A 35 34.25 39.89 20.11
CA ILE A 35 35.14 38.73 20.17
C ILE A 35 35.58 38.32 18.78
N GLY A 36 36.85 37.92 18.65
CA GLY A 36 37.36 37.18 17.50
C GLY A 36 36.77 35.77 17.44
N ASN A 37 37.47 34.84 16.79
CA ASN A 37 36.99 33.46 16.67
C ASN A 37 36.82 32.79 18.04
N ILE A 38 35.77 31.98 18.18
CA ILE A 38 35.50 31.18 19.38
C ILE A 38 35.82 29.72 19.08
N VAL A 39 36.67 29.12 19.89
CA VAL A 39 37.08 27.71 19.77
C VAL A 39 36.61 26.95 21.00
N LEU A 40 35.48 26.25 20.91
CA LEU A 40 34.98 25.42 22.01
C LEU A 40 35.76 24.11 22.07
N ASN A 41 36.54 23.94 23.14
CA ASN A 41 37.38 22.77 23.40
C ASN A 41 36.95 22.11 24.71
N GLY A 42 35.66 21.82 24.86
CA GLY A 42 35.10 21.23 26.08
C GLY A 42 34.29 22.20 26.94
N GLY A 43 34.12 23.44 26.49
CA GLY A 43 33.52 24.52 27.28
C GLY A 43 32.08 24.85 26.91
N VAL A 44 31.51 25.78 27.68
CA VAL A 44 30.14 26.27 27.56
C VAL A 44 30.15 27.74 27.11
N LEU A 45 29.40 28.05 26.06
CA LEU A 45 29.03 29.41 25.69
C LEU A 45 27.62 29.69 26.22
N LYS A 46 27.48 30.52 27.25
CA LYS A 46 26.18 30.92 27.80
C LYS A 46 25.70 32.21 27.17
N ILE A 47 24.48 32.22 26.65
CA ILE A 47 23.86 33.35 25.94
C ILE A 47 22.75 33.96 26.80
N GLY A 48 22.95 35.21 27.15
CA GLY A 48 22.05 36.06 27.92
C GLY A 48 21.87 35.68 29.38
N GLU A 49 20.95 36.39 30.03
CA GLU A 49 20.59 36.26 31.45
C GLU A 49 19.20 35.64 31.64
N THR A 50 18.83 35.38 32.89
CA THR A 50 17.62 34.65 33.30
C THR A 50 16.29 35.34 32.98
N SER A 51 16.25 36.58 32.49
CA SER A 51 15.01 37.31 32.22
C SER A 51 14.99 38.04 30.89
N GLY A 52 14.01 37.72 30.04
CA GLY A 52 13.73 38.40 28.77
C GLY A 52 14.53 37.84 27.59
N SER A 53 13.89 37.81 26.41
CA SER A 53 14.52 37.41 25.16
C SER A 53 15.21 38.61 24.50
N GLN A 54 16.48 38.43 24.15
CA GLN A 54 17.36 39.38 23.48
C GLN A 54 18.08 38.70 22.31
N THR A 55 18.60 39.51 21.38
CA THR A 55 19.31 39.02 20.19
C THR A 55 20.79 39.36 20.26
N PHE A 56 21.65 38.35 20.18
CA PHE A 56 23.10 38.41 20.23
C PHE A 56 23.67 38.17 18.83
N GLY A 57 24.63 38.98 18.38
CA GLY A 57 25.22 38.87 17.04
C GLY A 57 26.64 38.35 17.04
N LEU A 58 26.85 37.10 16.60
CA LEU A 58 28.18 36.50 16.47
C LEU A 58 28.57 36.40 15.00
N THR A 59 29.42 37.33 14.56
CA THR A 59 29.97 37.37 13.20
C THR A 59 31.28 36.59 13.04
N SER A 60 31.97 36.33 14.15
CA SER A 60 33.21 35.55 14.19
C SER A 60 32.96 34.06 14.06
N ASN A 61 33.97 33.30 13.62
CA ASN A 61 33.83 31.87 13.40
C ASN A 61 33.74 31.11 14.73
N LEU A 62 32.90 30.08 14.73
CA LEU A 62 32.84 29.08 15.79
C LEU A 62 33.53 27.80 15.34
N THR A 63 34.42 27.24 16.17
CA THR A 63 35.09 25.96 15.90
C THR A 63 34.93 25.02 17.09
N LEU A 64 34.61 23.76 16.83
CA LEU A 64 34.51 22.71 17.83
C LEU A 64 35.76 21.81 17.78
N LEU A 65 36.45 21.66 18.92
CA LEU A 65 37.59 20.74 19.07
C LEU A 65 37.28 19.57 20.01
N ALA A 66 36.29 19.72 20.89
CA ALA A 66 35.80 18.68 21.78
C ALA A 66 34.31 18.88 22.04
N ASP A 67 33.67 17.90 22.68
CA ASP A 67 32.26 17.97 23.06
C ASP A 67 31.97 19.24 23.86
N SER A 68 31.02 20.04 23.43
CA SER A 68 30.83 21.41 23.94
C SER A 68 29.35 21.77 24.02
N GLU A 69 29.05 22.90 24.67
CA GLU A 69 27.68 23.36 24.89
C GLU A 69 27.52 24.84 24.52
N ILE A 70 26.38 25.16 23.92
CA ILE A 70 25.84 26.52 23.86
C ILE A 70 24.54 26.51 24.64
N TYR A 71 24.52 27.23 25.74
CA TYR A 71 23.39 27.29 26.65
C TYR A 71 22.73 28.65 26.54
N PHE A 72 21.44 28.68 26.22
CA PHE A 72 20.64 29.88 26.12
C PHE A 72 19.94 30.11 27.45
N ASN A 73 19.74 31.35 27.86
CA ASN A 73 18.82 31.66 28.96
C ASN A 73 17.59 32.37 28.39
N GLY A 74 16.43 32.25 29.03
CA GLY A 74 15.31 33.20 28.86
C GLY A 74 14.78 33.38 27.43
N GLY A 75 14.93 32.39 26.53
CA GLY A 75 14.47 32.49 25.14
C GLY A 75 15.35 33.36 24.25
N ASN A 76 16.61 33.59 24.65
CA ASN A 76 17.55 34.44 23.90
C ASN A 76 17.90 33.86 22.52
N ILE A 77 18.28 34.74 21.60
CA ILE A 77 18.58 34.44 20.20
C ILE A 77 20.06 34.71 19.93
N LEU A 78 20.78 33.74 19.36
CA LEU A 78 22.11 33.92 18.81
C LEU A 78 22.04 33.95 17.28
N ASN A 79 22.20 35.13 16.69
CA ASN A 79 22.39 35.32 15.26
C ASN A 79 23.85 35.01 14.92
N TYR A 80 24.08 33.84 14.34
CA TYR A 80 25.41 33.40 13.93
C TYR A 80 25.59 33.61 12.43
N SER A 81 26.58 34.44 12.05
CA SER A 81 26.90 34.72 10.66
C SER A 81 28.36 34.43 10.29
N GLY A 82 29.06 33.66 11.12
CA GLY A 82 30.39 33.14 10.78
C GLY A 82 30.33 32.06 9.70
N ALA A 83 31.47 31.44 9.41
CA ALA A 83 31.56 30.31 8.47
C ALA A 83 30.75 29.08 8.93
N GLU A 84 30.57 28.10 8.04
CA GLU A 84 29.97 26.79 8.39
C GLU A 84 30.65 26.20 9.63
N VAL A 85 29.86 25.71 10.58
CA VAL A 85 30.38 25.06 11.80
C VAL A 85 30.40 23.55 11.56
N SER A 86 31.60 23.00 11.44
CA SER A 86 31.80 21.55 11.46
C SER A 86 31.65 21.04 12.90
N VAL A 87 30.61 20.24 13.14
CA VAL A 87 30.27 19.73 14.47
C VAL A 87 31.23 18.59 14.85
N GLY A 88 31.26 17.47 14.12
CA GLY A 88 32.26 16.38 14.25
C GLY A 88 32.51 15.79 15.65
N LYS A 89 31.66 16.17 16.61
CA LYS A 89 31.70 15.98 18.07
C LYS A 89 30.27 16.07 18.61
N VAL A 90 30.08 16.01 19.92
CA VAL A 90 28.78 16.34 20.54
C VAL A 90 28.68 17.86 20.76
N LEU A 91 27.68 18.49 20.16
CA LEU A 91 27.28 19.85 20.49
C LEU A 91 25.93 19.81 21.22
N THR A 92 25.89 20.35 22.43
CA THR A 92 24.65 20.50 23.19
C THR A 92 24.11 21.91 23.03
N LEU A 93 22.85 22.03 22.60
CA LEU A 93 22.11 23.28 22.56
C LEU A 93 20.91 23.18 23.51
N GLY A 94 20.90 24.00 24.55
CA GLY A 94 19.89 23.91 25.62
C GLY A 94 19.56 25.23 26.30
N GLY A 95 18.69 25.20 27.31
CA GLY A 95 18.39 26.34 28.19
C GLY A 95 17.29 27.31 27.71
N ASN A 96 16.58 26.95 26.64
CA ASN A 96 15.51 27.73 26.02
C ASN A 96 16.02 28.95 25.23
N GLY A 97 15.99 28.84 23.90
CA GLY A 97 16.45 29.88 22.99
C GLY A 97 16.46 29.51 21.52
N GLN A 98 17.16 30.33 20.71
CA GLN A 98 17.26 30.13 19.27
C GLN A 98 18.69 30.34 18.77
N LEU A 99 19.20 29.41 17.98
CA LEU A 99 20.39 29.58 17.16
C LEU A 99 19.99 29.88 15.72
N GLN A 100 20.05 31.15 15.35
CA GLN A 100 19.78 31.63 14.00
C GLN A 100 21.07 31.72 13.19
N ASN A 101 21.52 30.57 12.68
CA ASN A 101 22.71 30.47 11.85
C ASN A 101 22.41 30.72 10.37
N THR A 102 23.16 31.63 9.73
CA THR A 102 23.07 31.87 8.28
C THR A 102 23.80 30.80 7.48
N SER A 103 24.99 30.41 7.96
CA SER A 103 25.80 29.29 7.49
C SER A 103 25.42 28.02 8.22
N ASP A 104 25.55 26.87 7.59
CA ASP A 104 25.02 25.62 8.13
C ASP A 104 25.76 25.15 9.39
N LEU A 105 25.04 24.46 10.29
CA LEU A 105 25.65 23.52 11.22
C LEU A 105 25.80 22.18 10.51
N ASN A 106 27.03 21.79 10.21
CA ASN A 106 27.31 20.55 9.49
C ASN A 106 27.68 19.46 10.49
N LEU A 107 26.84 18.43 10.62
CA LEU A 107 27.10 17.33 11.55
C LEU A 107 28.43 16.63 11.22
N GLY A 108 28.64 16.30 9.95
CA GLY A 108 29.80 15.53 9.49
C GLY A 108 29.98 14.19 10.22
N ALA A 109 31.14 13.57 10.02
CA ALA A 109 31.45 12.28 10.63
C ALA A 109 31.57 12.40 12.16
N GLY A 110 30.82 11.57 12.89
CA GLY A 110 30.82 11.56 14.36
C GLY A 110 30.11 12.74 15.03
N GLY A 111 29.54 13.67 14.26
CA GLY A 111 28.78 14.79 14.83
C GLY A 111 27.46 14.35 15.44
N LYS A 112 27.15 14.88 16.62
CA LYS A 112 25.87 14.71 17.31
C LYS A 112 25.36 16.07 17.79
N LEU A 113 24.10 16.37 17.51
CA LEU A 113 23.43 17.57 18.02
C LEU A 113 22.41 17.19 19.08
N LYS A 114 22.66 17.59 20.33
CA LYS A 114 21.71 17.43 21.43
C LYS A 114 20.85 18.69 21.54
N LEU A 115 19.54 18.50 21.54
CA LEU A 115 18.55 19.57 21.51
C LEU A 115 17.63 19.46 22.72
N SER A 116 17.46 20.56 23.45
CA SER A 116 16.55 20.65 24.59
C SER A 116 15.92 22.03 24.66
N GLU A 117 14.62 22.13 24.33
CA GLU A 117 13.86 23.39 24.29
C GLU A 117 14.49 24.46 23.38
N ILE A 118 15.04 24.06 22.23
CA ILE A 118 15.80 24.98 21.37
C ILE A 118 15.25 25.01 19.94
N SER A 119 15.39 26.15 19.27
CA SER A 119 15.23 26.25 17.82
C SER A 119 16.58 26.47 17.12
N VAL A 120 16.86 25.72 16.06
CA VAL A 120 18.07 25.84 15.23
C VAL A 120 17.65 26.11 13.79
N ALA A 121 18.27 27.09 13.13
CA ALA A 121 17.84 27.48 11.79
C ALA A 121 18.24 26.45 10.71
N LYS A 122 19.53 26.16 10.55
CA LYS A 122 20.01 25.31 9.44
C LYS A 122 20.97 24.23 9.91
N VAL A 123 20.66 22.98 9.56
CA VAL A 123 21.50 21.82 9.85
C VAL A 123 21.65 20.99 8.59
N ILE A 124 22.86 20.50 8.31
CA ILE A 124 23.16 19.63 7.17
C ILE A 124 23.97 18.41 7.60
N THR A 125 23.95 17.37 6.76
CA THR A 125 24.79 16.18 6.95
C THR A 125 25.71 15.96 5.75
N SER A 126 27.02 16.16 5.94
CA SER A 126 28.04 15.91 4.89
C SER A 126 28.69 14.53 4.93
N ALA A 127 28.40 13.72 5.96
CA ALA A 127 28.81 12.33 6.12
C ALA A 127 27.85 11.61 7.08
N ASP A 128 27.98 10.29 7.21
CA ASP A 128 27.27 9.53 8.24
C ASP A 128 27.60 10.10 9.63
N SER A 129 26.56 10.45 10.39
CA SER A 129 26.68 11.18 11.65
C SER A 129 26.10 10.38 12.82
N LEU A 130 26.32 10.87 14.04
CA LEU A 130 25.61 10.39 15.23
C LEU A 130 24.24 11.09 15.40
N GLY A 131 23.90 12.02 14.51
CA GLY A 131 22.54 12.50 14.34
C GLY A 131 22.06 13.53 15.36
N LEU A 132 20.73 13.56 15.55
CA LEU A 132 20.04 14.46 16.46
C LEU A 132 19.51 13.68 17.67
N ASP A 133 19.61 14.28 18.85
CA ASP A 133 19.12 13.74 20.11
C ASP A 133 18.29 14.78 20.84
N VAL A 134 16.98 14.58 20.84
CA VAL A 134 15.97 15.55 21.25
C VAL A 134 15.42 15.14 22.62
N ALA A 135 15.94 15.79 23.66
CA ALA A 135 15.55 15.55 25.05
C ALA A 135 14.28 16.32 25.44
N ASP A 136 14.03 17.45 24.80
CA ASP A 136 12.79 18.23 24.95
C ASP A 136 12.36 18.84 23.60
N ASN A 137 11.11 19.28 23.52
CA ASN A 137 10.48 19.83 22.33
C ASN A 137 11.39 20.88 21.67
N SER A 138 11.82 20.59 20.45
CA SER A 138 12.81 21.39 19.75
C SER A 138 12.44 21.54 18.27
N THR A 139 13.07 22.50 17.62
CA THR A 139 12.82 22.82 16.21
C THR A 139 14.14 22.86 15.47
N VAL A 140 14.18 22.21 14.31
CA VAL A 140 15.21 22.45 13.29
C VAL A 140 14.51 22.96 12.05
N SER A 141 14.59 24.27 11.81
CA SER A 141 13.79 24.92 10.76
C SER A 141 14.09 24.35 9.38
N SER A 142 15.35 23.99 9.11
CA SER A 142 15.77 23.31 7.88
C SER A 142 16.87 22.29 8.18
N LEU A 143 16.53 21.00 8.06
CA LEU A 143 17.48 19.90 8.08
C LEU A 143 17.63 19.31 6.67
N SER A 144 18.84 19.29 6.14
CA SER A 144 19.17 18.60 4.88
C SER A 144 19.90 17.29 5.15
N VAL A 145 19.30 16.16 4.75
CA VAL A 145 19.78 14.80 5.00
C VAL A 145 20.27 14.15 3.71
N ALA A 146 21.60 14.11 3.56
CA ALA A 146 22.28 13.47 2.44
C ALA A 146 22.99 12.15 2.83
N HIS A 147 23.09 11.87 4.13
CA HIS A 147 23.79 10.69 4.67
C HIS A 147 22.97 10.04 5.79
N THR A 148 23.45 8.94 6.36
CA THR A 148 22.77 8.27 7.47
C THR A 148 22.78 9.18 8.70
N THR A 149 21.58 9.49 9.19
CA THR A 149 21.36 10.47 10.25
C THR A 149 20.36 9.91 11.26
N PRO A 150 20.82 9.39 12.40
CA PRO A 150 19.96 9.05 13.51
C PRO A 150 19.16 10.27 13.99
N VAL A 151 17.90 10.07 14.32
CA VAL A 151 17.03 11.09 14.93
C VAL A 151 16.33 10.42 16.11
N SER A 152 16.92 10.59 17.28
CA SER A 152 16.40 10.09 18.55
C SER A 152 15.55 11.17 19.21
N ILE A 153 14.26 10.89 19.39
CA ILE A 153 13.33 11.82 20.06
C ILE A 153 12.81 11.13 21.32
N ALA A 154 13.02 11.77 22.47
CA ALA A 154 12.53 11.26 23.74
C ALA A 154 11.01 11.04 23.72
N SER A 155 10.54 10.06 24.48
CA SER A 155 9.11 9.72 24.54
C SER A 155 8.27 10.93 24.98
N GLY A 156 7.16 11.19 24.28
CA GLY A 156 6.30 12.34 24.52
C GLY A 156 6.89 13.70 24.11
N LYS A 157 8.04 13.72 23.44
CA LYS A 157 8.67 14.93 22.90
C LYS A 157 8.54 15.00 21.39
N THR A 158 8.81 16.18 20.84
CA THR A 158 8.63 16.47 19.43
C THR A 158 9.85 17.17 18.82
N LEU A 159 10.22 16.75 17.61
CA LEU A 159 11.07 17.53 16.71
C LEU A 159 10.21 18.13 15.60
N SER A 160 10.22 19.46 15.47
CA SER A 160 9.47 20.18 14.43
C SER A 160 10.38 20.91 13.43
N GLY A 161 9.78 21.46 12.37
CA GLY A 161 10.46 22.20 11.32
C GLY A 161 10.32 21.54 9.95
N ALA A 162 11.38 21.54 9.16
CA ALA A 162 11.37 20.94 7.82
C ALA A 162 12.61 20.06 7.59
N ILE A 163 12.41 18.92 6.96
CA ILE A 163 13.46 17.97 6.60
C ILE A 163 13.41 17.71 5.09
N THR A 164 14.55 17.87 4.42
CA THR A 164 14.72 17.44 3.04
C THR A 164 15.66 16.25 3.00
N VAL A 165 15.18 15.11 2.50
CA VAL A 165 15.98 13.90 2.31
C VAL A 165 16.35 13.79 0.84
N THR A 166 17.64 13.77 0.53
CA THR A 166 18.14 13.76 -0.85
C THR A 166 18.61 12.37 -1.26
N ALA A 167 19.62 11.84 -0.55
CA ALA A 167 20.16 10.49 -0.76
C ALA A 167 20.41 9.75 0.56
N GLY A 168 20.27 10.44 1.70
CA GLY A 168 20.56 9.88 3.01
C GLY A 168 19.45 9.02 3.59
N SER A 169 19.62 8.62 4.84
CA SER A 169 18.61 7.89 5.60
C SER A 169 18.34 8.61 6.92
N ILE A 170 17.08 8.87 7.23
CA ILE A 170 16.67 9.26 8.58
C ILE A 170 16.43 7.98 9.36
N LYS A 171 17.22 7.74 10.41
CA LYS A 171 17.11 6.56 11.25
C LYS A 171 16.40 6.89 12.56
N LEU A 172 15.21 6.35 12.73
CA LEU A 172 14.28 6.59 13.81
C LEU A 172 14.37 5.45 14.83
N ASP A 173 14.97 5.70 16.00
CA ASP A 173 15.32 4.66 16.98
C ASP A 173 14.59 4.77 18.34
N GLN A 174 13.78 5.81 18.53
CA GLN A 174 13.03 6.05 19.78
C GLN A 174 11.51 6.09 19.53
N THR A 175 10.74 6.73 20.42
CA THR A 175 9.25 6.71 20.39
C THR A 175 8.61 8.08 20.38
N GLY A 176 9.40 9.15 20.33
CA GLY A 176 8.87 10.51 20.20
C GLY A 176 8.17 10.77 18.86
N THR A 177 7.75 12.02 18.65
CA THR A 177 7.03 12.43 17.45
C THR A 177 7.93 13.28 16.54
N LEU A 178 8.03 12.87 15.28
CA LEU A 178 8.63 13.70 14.24
C LEU A 178 7.53 14.54 13.59
N ALA A 179 7.38 15.79 14.03
CA ALA A 179 6.37 16.73 13.52
C ALA A 179 6.87 17.57 12.33
N SER A 180 8.11 17.37 11.89
CA SER A 180 8.66 18.09 10.75
C SER A 180 7.99 17.70 9.44
N ALA A 181 7.77 18.68 8.57
CA ALA A 181 7.40 18.41 7.19
C ALA A 181 8.59 17.74 6.48
N ILE A 182 8.37 16.60 5.83
CA ILE A 182 9.41 15.80 5.17
C ILE A 182 9.23 15.88 3.65
N LYS A 183 10.26 16.35 2.95
CA LYS A 183 10.36 16.30 1.49
C LYS A 183 11.37 15.22 1.09
N MET A 184 10.87 14.14 0.49
CA MET A 184 11.68 13.01 0.01
C MET A 184 12.06 13.24 -1.47
N ILE A 185 13.23 13.82 -1.72
CA ILE A 185 13.83 13.89 -3.07
C ILE A 185 14.53 12.55 -3.40
N GLY A 186 14.92 11.82 -2.36
CA GLY A 186 15.27 10.43 -2.43
C GLY A 186 15.57 9.88 -1.05
N GLY A 187 16.47 8.90 -0.96
CA GLY A 187 16.88 8.35 0.33
C GLY A 187 15.77 7.56 1.02
N LYS A 188 15.86 7.48 2.34
CA LYS A 188 15.11 6.49 3.13
C LYS A 188 14.61 7.04 4.46
N LEU A 189 13.39 6.69 4.83
CA LEU A 189 12.89 6.73 6.21
C LEU A 189 13.07 5.34 6.80
N ASP A 190 13.93 5.22 7.81
CA ASP A 190 14.33 3.94 8.42
C ASP A 190 13.87 3.92 9.88
N ALA A 191 12.88 3.09 10.21
CA ALA A 191 12.29 2.99 11.53
C ALA A 191 12.73 1.71 12.25
N ASP A 192 13.69 1.85 13.15
CA ASP A 192 14.17 0.82 14.09
C ASP A 192 13.30 0.74 15.35
N ASN A 193 12.39 1.68 15.54
CA ASN A 193 11.44 1.64 16.64
C ASN A 193 10.09 2.23 16.22
N SER A 194 9.06 1.98 17.04
CA SER A 194 7.73 2.50 16.73
C SER A 194 7.68 4.01 16.97
N MET A 195 7.34 4.77 15.93
CA MET A 195 7.32 6.23 15.95
C MET A 195 6.13 6.80 15.18
N THR A 196 5.81 8.05 15.50
CA THR A 196 4.81 8.84 14.77
C THR A 196 5.49 9.96 13.98
N ILE A 197 5.13 10.06 12.70
CA ILE A 197 5.39 11.20 11.84
C ILE A 197 4.06 11.97 11.71
N SER A 198 3.97 13.12 12.37
CA SER A 198 2.78 13.97 12.30
C SER A 198 2.90 15.08 11.26
N GLY A 199 4.11 15.38 10.80
CA GLY A 199 4.34 16.29 9.68
C GLY A 199 3.94 15.67 8.33
N ALA A 200 3.62 16.52 7.36
CA ALA A 200 3.32 16.06 6.00
C ALA A 200 4.56 15.42 5.35
N VAL A 201 4.36 14.35 4.58
CA VAL A 201 5.40 13.68 3.80
C VAL A 201 5.10 13.83 2.32
N THR A 202 6.00 14.51 1.59
CA THR A 202 5.84 14.80 0.16
C THR A 202 6.96 14.11 -0.62
N GLN A 203 6.60 13.36 -1.67
CA GLN A 203 7.57 12.82 -2.61
C GLN A 203 7.95 13.85 -3.68
N ALA A 204 9.24 13.96 -3.93
CA ALA A 204 9.87 14.79 -4.94
C ALA A 204 10.96 14.02 -5.72
N GLY A 205 11.00 12.70 -5.53
CA GLY A 205 11.90 11.75 -6.15
C GLY A 205 11.68 10.35 -5.58
N ASN A 206 12.40 9.35 -6.12
CA ASN A 206 12.25 7.96 -5.69
C ASN A 206 12.77 7.76 -4.28
N ALA A 207 11.95 7.21 -3.39
CA ALA A 207 12.25 7.09 -1.97
C ALA A 207 11.95 5.70 -1.42
N ALA A 208 12.46 5.43 -0.22
CA ALA A 208 12.18 4.21 0.53
C ALA A 208 11.63 4.48 1.93
N ILE A 209 10.79 3.58 2.41
CA ILE A 209 10.41 3.46 3.82
C ILE A 209 10.77 2.04 4.25
N ASP A 210 11.58 1.91 5.30
CA ASP A 210 11.90 0.64 5.95
C ASP A 210 11.43 0.70 7.38
N VAL A 211 10.73 -0.34 7.80
CA VAL A 211 10.27 -0.48 9.17
C VAL A 211 10.75 -1.84 9.67
N GLN A 212 11.46 -1.83 10.79
CA GLN A 212 11.95 -3.04 11.42
C GLN A 212 10.79 -3.96 11.83
N SER A 213 11.04 -5.28 11.80
CA SER A 213 10.08 -6.30 12.21
C SER A 213 9.47 -6.02 13.58
N GLY A 214 8.14 -6.13 13.69
CA GLY A 214 7.39 -5.86 14.92
C GLY A 214 7.29 -4.37 15.31
N LYS A 215 7.86 -3.46 14.52
CA LYS A 215 7.72 -2.00 14.71
C LYS A 215 6.65 -1.42 13.82
N THR A 216 6.18 -0.23 14.18
CA THR A 216 5.15 0.51 13.43
C THR A 216 5.58 1.96 13.23
N LEU A 217 5.61 2.41 11.99
CA LEU A 217 5.78 3.82 11.63
C LEU A 217 4.41 4.40 11.25
N THR A 218 3.89 5.31 12.07
CA THR A 218 2.56 5.90 11.90
C THR A 218 2.65 7.28 11.24
N PHE A 219 1.86 7.51 10.19
CA PHE A 219 1.76 8.79 9.49
C PHE A 219 0.40 9.44 9.77
N ASP A 220 0.35 10.45 10.64
CA ASP A 220 -0.92 11.04 11.09
C ASP A 220 -1.61 11.90 10.02
N ASN A 221 -0.86 12.41 9.04
CA ASN A 221 -1.39 13.23 7.95
C ASN A 221 -2.23 12.42 6.93
N GLY A 222 -2.36 11.10 7.11
CA GLY A 222 -3.30 10.24 6.40
C GLY A 222 -2.94 9.89 4.95
N THR A 223 -2.12 10.69 4.28
CA THR A 223 -1.83 10.50 2.85
C THR A 223 -0.35 10.71 2.52
N ILE A 224 0.17 9.84 1.65
CA ILE A 224 1.44 10.01 0.94
C ILE A 224 1.18 9.79 -0.55
N ASN A 225 1.24 10.85 -1.35
CA ASN A 225 1.14 10.73 -2.80
C ASN A 225 2.45 10.22 -3.39
N THR A 226 2.37 9.34 -4.40
CA THR A 226 3.56 8.89 -5.15
C THR A 226 4.07 9.91 -6.14
N GLU A 227 3.19 10.81 -6.61
CA GLU A 227 3.44 11.56 -7.84
C GLU A 227 3.90 10.58 -8.94
N ASN A 228 4.78 11.00 -9.84
CA ASN A 228 5.39 10.15 -10.87
C ASN A 228 6.58 9.31 -10.35
N TYR A 229 6.76 9.18 -9.03
CA TYR A 229 7.91 8.52 -8.43
C TYR A 229 7.59 7.12 -7.90
N GLN A 230 8.66 6.37 -7.62
CA GLN A 230 8.60 5.09 -6.92
C GLN A 230 8.76 5.29 -5.42
N LEU A 231 7.80 4.78 -4.65
CA LEU A 231 7.93 4.54 -3.22
C LEU A 231 8.21 3.06 -2.96
N THR A 232 9.38 2.76 -2.39
CA THR A 232 9.78 1.40 -2.05
C THR A 232 9.53 1.12 -0.57
N LEU A 233 8.84 0.03 -0.28
CA LEU A 233 8.52 -0.42 1.07
C LEU A 233 9.42 -1.61 1.40
N GLU A 234 10.31 -1.41 2.34
CA GLU A 234 11.33 -2.34 2.80
C GLU A 234 11.01 -2.85 4.22
N GLY A 235 11.90 -3.66 4.78
CA GLY A 235 11.74 -4.19 6.12
C GLY A 235 10.65 -5.27 6.25
N ALA A 236 10.14 -5.40 7.47
CA ALA A 236 9.14 -6.39 7.86
C ALA A 236 8.12 -5.84 8.89
N GLY A 237 8.17 -4.53 9.16
CA GLY A 237 7.28 -3.85 10.09
C GLY A 237 6.01 -3.34 9.41
N THR A 238 5.33 -2.43 10.11
CA THR A 238 4.05 -1.86 9.68
C THR A 238 4.18 -0.38 9.33
N VAL A 239 3.70 0.00 8.14
CA VAL A 239 3.44 1.38 7.73
C VAL A 239 1.98 1.68 8.00
N ALA A 240 1.74 2.60 8.94
CA ALA A 240 0.44 2.85 9.54
C ALA A 240 -0.13 4.23 9.20
N PHE A 241 -1.46 4.29 9.11
CA PHE A 241 -2.23 5.50 8.87
C PHE A 241 -3.45 5.53 9.80
N PRO A 242 -4.07 6.70 10.03
CA PRO A 242 -5.37 6.81 10.67
C PRO A 242 -6.43 5.93 10.01
N THR A 243 -7.45 5.55 10.76
CA THR A 243 -8.60 4.81 10.22
C THR A 243 -9.26 5.58 9.09
N ASN A 244 -9.65 4.88 8.02
CA ASN A 244 -10.26 5.44 6.80
C ASN A 244 -9.37 6.42 6.01
N ALA A 245 -8.08 6.51 6.32
CA ALA A 245 -7.14 7.28 5.52
C ALA A 245 -6.88 6.61 4.16
N SER A 246 -6.60 7.40 3.13
CA SER A 246 -6.21 6.89 1.81
C SER A 246 -4.84 6.18 1.83
N GLY A 247 -3.98 6.52 2.79
CA GLY A 247 -2.66 5.92 2.95
C GLY A 247 -1.69 6.31 1.84
N ILE A 248 -1.06 5.33 1.21
CA ILE A 248 -0.19 5.58 0.06
C ILE A 248 -1.05 5.67 -1.20
N VAL A 249 -1.03 6.81 -1.89
CA VAL A 249 -1.90 7.08 -3.05
C VAL A 249 -1.08 7.15 -4.32
N LEU A 250 -1.38 6.25 -5.27
CA LEU A 250 -0.91 6.34 -6.64
C LEU A 250 -1.79 7.34 -7.39
N ASN A 251 -1.30 8.59 -7.49
CA ASN A 251 -2.01 9.73 -8.07
C ASN A 251 -1.45 10.17 -9.44
N ASN A 252 -0.53 9.41 -10.02
CA ASN A 252 0.05 9.68 -11.34
C ASN A 252 0.20 8.37 -12.12
N ALA A 253 0.12 8.45 -13.46
CA ALA A 253 0.24 7.29 -14.33
C ALA A 253 1.60 6.58 -14.27
N ASP A 254 2.68 7.30 -13.94
CA ASP A 254 4.03 6.74 -13.81
C ASP A 254 4.40 6.36 -12.37
N GLY A 255 3.51 6.62 -11.41
CA GLY A 255 3.72 6.31 -9.99
C GLY A 255 3.86 4.81 -9.74
N ILE A 256 4.71 4.46 -8.78
CA ILE A 256 4.93 3.06 -8.38
C ILE A 256 4.90 2.93 -6.86
N VAL A 257 4.16 1.95 -6.36
CA VAL A 257 4.32 1.42 -5.00
C VAL A 257 4.94 0.04 -5.10
N LYS A 258 6.08 -0.15 -4.42
CA LYS A 258 6.87 -1.37 -4.52
C LYS A 258 7.06 -2.05 -3.17
N LEU A 259 6.51 -3.24 -2.99
CA LEU A 259 6.83 -4.10 -1.85
C LEU A 259 8.15 -4.84 -2.12
N ASN A 260 9.19 -4.46 -1.39
CA ASN A 260 10.55 -5.01 -1.52
C ASN A 260 11.09 -5.59 -0.19
N GLY A 261 10.38 -5.40 0.91
CA GLY A 261 10.61 -6.05 2.21
C GLY A 261 9.78 -7.34 2.37
N THR A 262 10.32 -8.34 3.08
CA THR A 262 9.58 -9.59 3.33
C THR A 262 8.77 -9.45 4.61
N GLY A 263 7.45 -9.60 4.53
CA GLY A 263 6.55 -9.48 5.67
C GLY A 263 6.14 -8.04 6.02
N VAL A 264 6.51 -7.06 5.19
CA VAL A 264 6.05 -5.67 5.36
C VAL A 264 4.53 -5.60 5.27
N THR A 265 3.93 -4.81 6.16
CA THR A 265 2.49 -4.52 6.16
C THR A 265 2.28 -3.03 5.91
N VAL A 266 1.47 -2.68 4.91
CA VAL A 266 0.98 -1.32 4.71
C VAL A 266 -0.51 -1.31 4.98
N GLN A 267 -0.96 -0.40 5.85
CA GLN A 267 -2.36 -0.37 6.26
C GLN A 267 -3.31 0.03 5.13
N ALA A 268 -2.96 1.07 4.36
CA ALA A 268 -3.82 1.59 3.30
C ALA A 268 -3.02 1.97 2.06
N VAL A 269 -3.49 1.52 0.90
CA VAL A 269 -2.99 1.89 -0.42
C VAL A 269 -4.17 2.16 -1.35
N GLN A 270 -4.13 3.25 -2.11
CA GLN A 270 -5.16 3.61 -3.08
C GLN A 270 -4.55 3.90 -4.44
N VAL A 271 -5.15 3.35 -5.49
CA VAL A 271 -4.89 3.76 -6.88
C VAL A 271 -5.97 4.73 -7.29
N SER A 272 -5.59 5.97 -7.59
CA SER A 272 -6.52 7.07 -7.92
C SER A 272 -6.37 7.61 -9.35
N THR A 273 -5.26 7.28 -10.00
CA THR A 273 -4.96 7.64 -11.40
C THR A 273 -4.57 6.39 -12.17
N ALA A 274 -5.03 6.28 -13.42
CA ALA A 274 -4.77 5.12 -14.25
C ALA A 274 -3.27 4.96 -14.49
N ALA A 275 -2.74 3.76 -14.30
CA ALA A 275 -1.31 3.48 -14.45
C ALA A 275 -0.93 3.21 -15.91
N ASN A 276 0.24 3.70 -16.32
CA ASN A 276 0.86 3.27 -17.57
C ASN A 276 1.32 1.81 -17.47
N ALA A 277 1.52 1.15 -18.61
CA ALA A 277 1.98 -0.24 -18.65
C ALA A 277 3.29 -0.43 -17.86
N GLY A 278 3.35 -1.48 -17.04
CA GLY A 278 4.49 -1.77 -16.15
C GLY A 278 4.63 -0.84 -14.93
N LYS A 279 3.64 0.02 -14.65
CA LYS A 279 3.57 0.90 -13.47
C LYS A 279 2.51 0.40 -12.49
N GLY A 280 2.13 1.22 -11.50
CA GLY A 280 1.16 0.82 -10.49
C GLY A 280 1.83 0.09 -9.34
N ILE A 281 1.52 -1.20 -9.16
CA ILE A 281 1.88 -1.93 -7.95
C ILE A 281 2.85 -3.07 -8.28
N LEU A 282 4.00 -3.07 -7.61
CA LEU A 282 5.03 -4.10 -7.77
C LEU A 282 5.24 -4.85 -6.44
N VAL A 283 5.07 -6.18 -6.46
CA VAL A 283 5.27 -7.06 -5.30
C VAL A 283 6.47 -7.98 -5.56
N ASN A 284 7.66 -7.49 -5.20
CA ASN A 284 8.93 -8.21 -5.38
C ASN A 284 9.24 -9.15 -4.20
N LYS A 285 8.70 -8.83 -3.03
CA LYS A 285 8.71 -9.67 -1.83
C LYS A 285 7.29 -9.80 -1.29
N SER A 286 7.00 -10.94 -0.67
CA SER A 286 5.69 -11.17 -0.08
C SER A 286 5.44 -10.19 1.06
N GLY A 287 4.23 -9.64 1.11
CA GLY A 287 3.82 -8.64 2.09
C GLY A 287 2.31 -8.44 2.08
N THR A 288 1.84 -7.49 2.88
CA THR A 288 0.41 -7.29 3.13
C THR A 288 0.01 -5.86 2.80
N PHE A 289 -1.06 -5.71 2.03
CA PHE A 289 -1.84 -4.47 2.00
C PHE A 289 -3.14 -4.72 2.73
N SER A 290 -3.28 -4.14 3.92
CA SER A 290 -4.45 -4.42 4.76
C SER A 290 -5.73 -3.95 4.08
N ASN A 291 -5.66 -2.81 3.37
CA ASN A 291 -6.67 -2.32 2.44
C ASN A 291 -6.00 -1.77 1.18
N LEU A 292 -6.25 -2.41 0.03
CA LEU A 292 -5.89 -1.93 -1.30
C LEU A 292 -7.15 -1.52 -2.07
N LYS A 293 -7.30 -0.23 -2.39
CA LYS A 293 -8.44 0.29 -3.15
C LYS A 293 -8.05 0.65 -4.58
N ILE A 294 -8.67 0.03 -5.57
CA ILE A 294 -8.46 0.29 -6.99
C ILE A 294 -9.58 1.21 -7.49
N SER A 295 -9.33 2.52 -7.53
CA SER A 295 -10.27 3.55 -8.02
C SER A 295 -9.93 4.05 -9.43
N ALA A 296 -8.84 3.55 -10.02
CA ALA A 296 -8.39 3.80 -11.39
C ALA A 296 -7.72 2.53 -11.95
N ASP A 297 -7.73 2.36 -13.28
CA ASP A 297 -7.16 1.18 -13.93
C ASP A 297 -5.68 1.01 -13.60
N THR A 298 -5.26 -0.22 -13.31
CA THR A 298 -3.89 -0.44 -12.85
C THR A 298 -3.36 -1.84 -13.12
N GLU A 299 -2.04 -1.94 -13.11
CA GLU A 299 -1.35 -3.22 -13.07
C GLU A 299 -0.91 -3.57 -11.64
N LEU A 300 -1.10 -4.84 -11.29
CA LEU A 300 -0.52 -5.47 -10.12
C LEU A 300 0.42 -6.59 -10.57
N ASN A 301 1.72 -6.34 -10.44
CA ASN A 301 2.75 -7.31 -10.76
C ASN A 301 3.25 -8.00 -9.50
N ILE A 302 2.79 -9.24 -9.28
CA ILE A 302 3.31 -10.10 -8.21
C ILE A 302 4.39 -11.01 -8.77
N SER A 303 5.62 -10.85 -8.29
CA SER A 303 6.75 -11.67 -8.71
C SER A 303 6.51 -13.16 -8.43
N ASN A 304 7.10 -14.02 -9.28
CA ASN A 304 6.96 -15.47 -9.15
C ASN A 304 7.33 -15.97 -7.73
N GLY A 305 6.51 -16.85 -7.18
CA GLY A 305 6.69 -17.39 -5.82
C GLY A 305 6.52 -16.36 -4.70
N LYS A 306 5.97 -15.18 -4.99
CA LYS A 306 5.59 -14.17 -3.98
C LYS A 306 4.09 -14.12 -3.80
N THR A 307 3.68 -13.60 -2.65
CA THR A 307 2.28 -13.54 -2.24
C THR A 307 1.94 -12.16 -1.73
N LEU A 308 0.87 -11.58 -2.26
CA LEU A 308 0.24 -10.39 -1.68
C LEU A 308 -0.93 -10.82 -0.81
N TYR A 309 -0.89 -10.45 0.48
CA TYR A 309 -1.95 -10.71 1.46
C TYR A 309 -2.78 -9.45 1.73
N GLY A 310 -3.95 -9.65 2.36
CA GLY A 310 -4.78 -8.59 2.93
C GLY A 310 -6.14 -8.49 2.25
N SER A 311 -6.55 -7.29 1.87
CA SER A 311 -7.82 -7.06 1.17
C SER A 311 -7.66 -6.13 -0.03
N THR A 312 -8.48 -6.33 -1.05
CA THR A 312 -8.47 -5.56 -2.28
C THR A 312 -9.91 -5.28 -2.72
N GLU A 313 -10.20 -4.01 -2.99
CA GLU A 313 -11.46 -3.53 -3.55
C GLU A 313 -11.19 -3.06 -4.98
N VAL A 314 -11.91 -3.61 -5.95
CA VAL A 314 -11.89 -3.16 -7.34
C VAL A 314 -13.22 -2.50 -7.64
N ALA A 315 -13.19 -1.16 -7.73
CA ALA A 315 -14.39 -0.35 -7.92
C ALA A 315 -15.03 -0.59 -9.30
N ALA A 316 -16.33 -0.29 -9.40
CA ALA A 316 -17.08 -0.36 -10.65
C ALA A 316 -16.39 0.38 -11.81
N ASP A 317 -16.48 -0.21 -13.01
CA ASP A 317 -15.85 0.30 -14.24
C ASP A 317 -14.34 0.49 -14.15
N LYS A 318 -13.65 -0.21 -13.24
CA LYS A 318 -12.18 -0.20 -13.12
C LYS A 318 -11.59 -1.57 -13.36
N THR A 319 -10.37 -1.60 -13.86
CA THR A 319 -9.65 -2.82 -14.17
C THR A 319 -8.42 -2.97 -13.28
N LEU A 320 -8.34 -4.12 -12.60
CA LEU A 320 -7.12 -4.60 -11.97
C LEU A 320 -6.49 -5.67 -12.87
N SER A 321 -5.45 -5.32 -13.61
CA SER A 321 -4.71 -6.25 -14.45
C SER A 321 -3.58 -6.92 -13.66
N LEU A 322 -3.70 -8.22 -13.47
CA LEU A 322 -2.66 -9.02 -12.85
C LEU A 322 -1.63 -9.42 -13.92
N THR A 323 -0.42 -8.85 -13.86
CA THR A 323 0.63 -9.04 -14.88
C THR A 323 1.80 -9.91 -14.39
N GLY A 324 1.85 -10.22 -13.09
CA GLY A 324 2.85 -11.10 -12.50
C GLY A 324 2.53 -12.59 -12.64
N THR A 325 3.26 -13.46 -11.94
CA THR A 325 3.01 -14.92 -11.89
C THR A 325 2.93 -15.45 -10.45
N GLY A 326 2.93 -14.56 -9.45
CA GLY A 326 2.78 -14.91 -8.05
C GLY A 326 1.34 -15.21 -7.63
N THR A 327 1.07 -15.03 -6.34
CA THR A 327 -0.23 -15.33 -5.73
C THR A 327 -0.87 -14.07 -5.15
N LEU A 328 -2.09 -13.77 -5.58
CA LEU A 328 -2.96 -12.85 -4.87
C LEU A 328 -3.74 -13.64 -3.80
N LYS A 329 -3.36 -13.48 -2.54
CA LYS A 329 -4.05 -14.07 -1.37
C LYS A 329 -4.82 -13.01 -0.58
N SER A 330 -5.17 -11.91 -1.24
CA SER A 330 -6.01 -10.86 -0.66
C SER A 330 -7.47 -11.21 -0.88
N ALA A 331 -8.32 -11.00 0.13
CA ALA A 331 -9.76 -11.03 -0.08
C ALA A 331 -10.13 -9.95 -1.12
N LEU A 332 -10.86 -10.33 -2.16
CA LEU A 332 -11.17 -9.46 -3.29
C LEU A 332 -12.65 -9.11 -3.29
N SER A 333 -12.98 -7.84 -3.08
CA SER A 333 -14.31 -7.29 -3.36
C SER A 333 -14.31 -6.78 -4.79
N LEU A 334 -15.11 -7.40 -5.66
CA LEU A 334 -15.09 -7.15 -7.09
C LEU A 334 -16.41 -6.50 -7.53
N GLU A 335 -16.34 -5.22 -7.90
CA GLU A 335 -17.39 -4.47 -8.59
C GLU A 335 -16.99 -4.16 -10.05
N GLY A 336 -15.68 -4.17 -10.34
CA GLY A 336 -15.13 -3.93 -11.67
C GLY A 336 -14.62 -5.20 -12.36
N THR A 337 -13.49 -5.06 -13.04
CA THR A 337 -12.84 -6.11 -13.82
C THR A 337 -11.55 -6.59 -13.14
N LEU A 338 -11.46 -7.90 -12.92
CA LEU A 338 -10.21 -8.59 -12.64
C LEU A 338 -9.68 -9.18 -13.94
N GLU A 339 -8.55 -8.70 -14.44
CA GLU A 339 -7.94 -9.20 -15.67
C GLU A 339 -6.71 -10.07 -15.37
N ALA A 340 -6.67 -11.27 -15.94
CA ALA A 340 -5.51 -12.15 -15.91
C ALA A 340 -4.62 -11.91 -17.15
N GLY A 341 -3.59 -11.07 -16.98
CA GLY A 341 -2.58 -10.82 -18.01
C GLY A 341 -1.54 -11.93 -18.16
N ALA A 342 -1.40 -12.80 -17.15
CA ALA A 342 -0.46 -13.92 -17.12
C ALA A 342 -1.01 -15.11 -16.31
N ASN A 343 -0.27 -16.23 -16.29
CA ASN A 343 -0.64 -17.39 -15.47
C ASN A 343 -0.48 -17.06 -13.99
N LEU A 344 -1.57 -17.06 -13.24
CA LEU A 344 -1.63 -16.50 -11.88
C LEU A 344 -2.52 -17.33 -10.96
N THR A 345 -2.30 -17.15 -9.66
CA THR A 345 -3.12 -17.78 -8.61
C THR A 345 -3.83 -16.72 -7.77
N VAL A 346 -5.15 -16.85 -7.64
CA VAL A 346 -5.97 -16.12 -6.67
C VAL A 346 -6.43 -17.12 -5.61
N SER A 347 -5.98 -16.93 -4.38
CA SER A 347 -6.30 -17.82 -3.25
C SER A 347 -6.97 -17.09 -2.08
N GLY A 348 -7.15 -15.77 -2.20
CA GLY A 348 -8.10 -15.05 -1.36
C GLY A 348 -9.51 -15.24 -1.89
N ALA A 349 -10.49 -15.17 -1.00
CA ALA A 349 -11.91 -15.25 -1.37
C ALA A 349 -12.27 -14.09 -2.31
N ILE A 350 -13.02 -14.38 -3.36
CA ILE A 350 -13.60 -13.35 -4.25
C ILE A 350 -15.07 -13.19 -3.88
N SER A 351 -15.46 -11.96 -3.54
CA SER A 351 -16.84 -11.54 -3.31
C SER A 351 -17.28 -10.69 -4.49
N VAL A 352 -18.34 -11.14 -5.18
CA VAL A 352 -19.00 -10.34 -6.23
C VAL A 352 -19.86 -9.29 -5.52
N ALA A 353 -19.40 -8.05 -5.51
CA ALA A 353 -20.02 -6.95 -4.76
C ALA A 353 -20.95 -6.08 -5.62
N ASP A 354 -20.77 -6.13 -6.94
CA ASP A 354 -21.68 -5.63 -7.95
C ASP A 354 -21.50 -6.48 -9.22
N ASN A 355 -22.15 -6.13 -10.32
CA ASN A 355 -21.91 -6.71 -11.63
C ASN A 355 -20.42 -6.62 -11.98
N ALA A 356 -19.78 -7.77 -12.08
CA ALA A 356 -18.33 -7.87 -12.13
C ALA A 356 -17.86 -8.67 -13.34
N THR A 357 -16.60 -8.48 -13.72
CA THR A 357 -15.96 -9.26 -14.80
C THR A 357 -14.66 -9.90 -14.34
N VAL A 358 -14.47 -11.17 -14.69
CA VAL A 358 -13.16 -11.83 -14.72
C VAL A 358 -12.77 -12.01 -16.17
N SER A 359 -11.75 -11.27 -16.61
CA SER A 359 -11.26 -11.29 -17.99
C SER A 359 -10.00 -12.15 -18.08
N ILE A 360 -9.99 -13.14 -18.98
CA ILE A 360 -8.81 -13.98 -19.27
C ILE A 360 -8.58 -13.97 -20.79
N PRO A 361 -8.00 -12.89 -21.34
CA PRO A 361 -8.03 -12.64 -22.78
C PRO A 361 -7.33 -13.72 -23.60
N ASN A 362 -6.16 -14.18 -23.15
CA ASN A 362 -5.29 -15.07 -23.90
C ASN A 362 -5.63 -16.55 -23.66
N ALA A 363 -5.74 -17.34 -24.73
CA ALA A 363 -6.10 -18.77 -24.66
C ALA A 363 -5.12 -19.63 -23.83
N ASN A 364 -3.85 -19.23 -23.77
CA ASN A 364 -2.82 -19.92 -22.99
C ASN A 364 -2.69 -19.42 -21.55
N THR A 365 -3.52 -18.46 -21.15
CA THR A 365 -3.53 -17.93 -19.78
C THR A 365 -4.52 -18.70 -18.92
N THR A 366 -4.06 -19.10 -17.73
CA THR A 366 -4.87 -19.71 -16.70
C THR A 366 -4.91 -18.83 -15.45
N LEU A 367 -6.12 -18.45 -15.02
CA LEU A 367 -6.36 -17.92 -13.69
C LEU A 367 -6.75 -19.07 -12.78
N THR A 368 -5.88 -19.43 -11.84
CA THR A 368 -6.14 -20.49 -10.86
C THR A 368 -6.84 -19.90 -9.64
N TYR A 369 -8.00 -20.41 -9.28
CA TYR A 369 -8.77 -19.93 -8.13
C TYR A 369 -8.91 -21.00 -7.04
N SER A 370 -8.58 -20.65 -5.80
CA SER A 370 -8.67 -21.53 -4.62
C SER A 370 -9.17 -20.84 -3.34
N GLY A 371 -9.88 -19.71 -3.49
CA GLY A 371 -10.35 -18.87 -2.38
C GLY A 371 -11.60 -19.35 -1.64
N GLY A 372 -12.09 -20.57 -1.89
CA GLY A 372 -13.39 -21.05 -1.40
C GLY A 372 -14.52 -20.76 -2.38
N ASN A 373 -15.78 -20.92 -1.96
CA ASN A 373 -16.93 -20.69 -2.84
C ASN A 373 -16.90 -19.27 -3.43
N LEU A 374 -16.97 -19.17 -4.75
CA LEU A 374 -17.22 -17.92 -5.48
C LEU A 374 -18.73 -17.74 -5.57
N ASN A 375 -19.34 -17.11 -4.57
CA ASN A 375 -20.77 -16.83 -4.57
C ASN A 375 -21.05 -15.61 -5.45
N VAL A 376 -21.92 -15.77 -6.44
CA VAL A 376 -22.29 -14.70 -7.38
C VAL A 376 -23.26 -13.69 -6.74
N GLY A 377 -24.09 -14.13 -5.79
CA GLY A 377 -25.07 -13.26 -5.13
C GLY A 377 -26.15 -12.76 -6.08
N VAL A 378 -26.71 -11.58 -5.83
CA VAL A 378 -27.79 -10.99 -6.63
C VAL A 378 -27.29 -10.27 -7.91
N HIS A 379 -26.08 -10.62 -8.35
CA HIS A 379 -25.36 -9.90 -9.40
C HIS A 379 -25.10 -10.78 -10.62
N THR A 380 -24.59 -10.14 -11.68
CA THR A 380 -24.00 -10.83 -12.82
C THR A 380 -22.49 -10.91 -12.65
N LEU A 381 -21.94 -12.11 -12.64
CA LEU A 381 -20.52 -12.34 -12.83
C LEU A 381 -20.26 -12.73 -14.29
N SER A 382 -19.52 -11.90 -15.01
CA SER A 382 -19.08 -12.22 -16.37
C SER A 382 -17.70 -12.89 -16.36
N ILE A 383 -17.52 -13.98 -17.11
CA ILE A 383 -16.19 -14.56 -17.39
C ILE A 383 -15.91 -14.43 -18.89
N ALA A 384 -14.92 -13.61 -19.22
CA ALA A 384 -14.61 -13.18 -20.57
C ALA A 384 -13.25 -13.72 -21.07
N GLY A 385 -13.05 -13.66 -22.39
CA GLY A 385 -11.80 -14.04 -23.05
C GLY A 385 -11.69 -15.52 -23.42
N ALA A 386 -10.54 -15.90 -23.98
CA ALA A 386 -10.31 -17.26 -24.50
C ALA A 386 -9.57 -18.19 -23.53
N GLY A 387 -9.09 -17.66 -22.39
CA GLY A 387 -8.28 -18.41 -21.44
C GLY A 387 -9.07 -19.32 -20.49
N ARG A 388 -8.41 -19.77 -19.43
CA ARG A 388 -8.92 -20.80 -18.51
C ARG A 388 -9.15 -20.24 -17.11
N PHE A 389 -10.39 -20.27 -16.64
CA PHE A 389 -10.73 -20.03 -15.23
C PHE A 389 -10.70 -21.37 -14.48
N SER A 390 -9.57 -21.65 -13.83
CA SER A 390 -9.29 -22.92 -13.18
C SER A 390 -9.59 -22.86 -11.68
N ASN A 391 -10.86 -22.93 -11.32
CA ASN A 391 -11.26 -23.04 -9.92
C ASN A 391 -11.08 -24.46 -9.35
N SER A 392 -10.67 -24.56 -8.08
CA SER A 392 -10.49 -25.85 -7.40
C SER A 392 -11.82 -26.53 -7.08
N SER A 393 -11.81 -27.84 -6.80
CA SER A 393 -13.01 -28.61 -6.47
C SER A 393 -13.74 -28.14 -5.21
N ASN A 394 -13.00 -27.55 -4.26
CA ASN A 394 -13.53 -26.92 -3.05
C ASN A 394 -13.75 -25.39 -3.19
N SER A 395 -13.60 -24.84 -4.40
CA SER A 395 -13.88 -23.44 -4.73
C SER A 395 -14.84 -23.35 -5.91
N PRO A 396 -16.05 -23.94 -5.81
CA PRO A 396 -17.05 -23.87 -6.88
C PRO A 396 -17.47 -22.43 -7.16
N ILE A 397 -17.92 -22.18 -8.40
CA ILE A 397 -18.76 -21.02 -8.69
C ILE A 397 -20.18 -21.37 -8.26
N VAL A 398 -20.79 -20.54 -7.41
CA VAL A 398 -22.10 -20.82 -6.81
C VAL A 398 -23.07 -19.70 -7.15
N LEU A 399 -24.12 -20.06 -7.88
CA LEU A 399 -25.27 -19.23 -8.13
C LEU A 399 -26.33 -19.63 -7.11
N ALA A 400 -26.47 -18.84 -6.04
CA ALA A 400 -27.18 -19.24 -4.82
C ALA A 400 -28.57 -18.60 -4.66
N VAL A 401 -28.91 -17.63 -5.52
CA VAL A 401 -30.18 -16.89 -5.47
C VAL A 401 -30.76 -16.72 -6.88
N GLU A 402 -32.02 -16.30 -6.98
CA GLU A 402 -32.75 -16.15 -8.24
C GLU A 402 -32.05 -15.22 -9.22
N GLU A 403 -31.55 -14.10 -8.72
CA GLU A 403 -30.90 -13.07 -9.53
C GLU A 403 -29.43 -13.39 -9.84
N SER A 404 -28.90 -14.52 -9.35
CA SER A 404 -27.53 -14.94 -9.67
C SER A 404 -27.40 -15.25 -11.17
N VAL A 405 -26.52 -14.51 -11.85
CA VAL A 405 -26.19 -14.77 -13.25
C VAL A 405 -24.69 -15.01 -13.41
N LEU A 406 -24.31 -16.15 -13.96
CA LEU A 406 -22.95 -16.40 -14.47
C LEU A 406 -22.99 -16.26 -15.99
N ASP A 407 -22.41 -15.20 -16.54
CA ASP A 407 -22.36 -14.96 -17.98
C ASP A 407 -20.98 -15.27 -18.56
N LEU A 408 -20.92 -16.32 -19.37
CA LEU A 408 -19.72 -16.74 -20.08
C LEU A 408 -19.68 -16.06 -21.44
N THR A 409 -19.11 -14.87 -21.47
CA THR A 409 -19.10 -14.00 -22.66
C THR A 409 -18.00 -14.35 -23.66
N GLY A 410 -16.97 -15.08 -23.22
CA GLY A 410 -15.83 -15.51 -24.03
C GLY A 410 -15.93 -16.91 -24.65
N SER A 411 -14.82 -17.38 -25.21
CA SER A 411 -14.64 -18.76 -25.69
C SER A 411 -13.79 -19.62 -24.75
N GLY A 412 -13.50 -19.10 -23.57
CA GLY A 412 -12.62 -19.73 -22.58
C GLY A 412 -13.19 -20.98 -21.93
N THR A 413 -12.42 -21.53 -20.99
CA THR A 413 -12.77 -22.77 -20.27
C THR A 413 -12.91 -22.54 -18.76
N ILE A 414 -14.03 -22.98 -18.18
CA ILE A 414 -14.17 -23.19 -16.72
C ILE A 414 -13.89 -24.65 -16.41
N THR A 415 -13.12 -24.90 -15.36
CA THR A 415 -12.52 -26.21 -15.14
C THR A 415 -12.94 -26.88 -13.86
N GLY A 416 -13.31 -26.08 -12.87
CA GLY A 416 -13.86 -26.55 -11.62
C GLY A 416 -15.38 -26.49 -11.62
N PRO A 417 -15.99 -26.85 -10.48
CA PRO A 417 -17.43 -27.02 -10.40
C PRO A 417 -18.19 -25.70 -10.53
N VAL A 418 -19.39 -25.79 -11.10
CA VAL A 418 -20.41 -24.74 -11.17
C VAL A 418 -21.68 -25.27 -10.51
N LYS A 419 -22.28 -24.51 -9.61
CA LYS A 419 -23.49 -24.90 -8.88
C LYS A 419 -24.64 -23.96 -9.17
N LEU A 420 -25.74 -24.54 -9.63
CA LEU A 420 -27.03 -23.90 -9.84
C LEU A 420 -27.91 -24.20 -8.62
N ASP A 421 -27.63 -23.49 -7.53
CA ASP A 421 -28.22 -23.75 -6.20
C ASP A 421 -29.31 -22.73 -5.84
N GLY A 422 -29.53 -21.68 -6.65
CA GLY A 422 -30.57 -20.68 -6.43
C GLY A 422 -31.78 -20.94 -7.31
N GLU A 423 -32.99 -20.87 -6.73
CA GLU A 423 -34.25 -20.93 -7.46
C GLU A 423 -34.32 -19.81 -8.50
N GLY A 424 -34.30 -20.16 -9.79
CA GLY A 424 -34.32 -19.22 -10.92
C GLY A 424 -32.94 -18.73 -11.38
N SER A 425 -31.85 -19.19 -10.76
CA SER A 425 -30.49 -18.83 -11.15
C SER A 425 -30.18 -19.14 -12.62
N THR A 426 -29.32 -18.33 -13.24
CA THR A 426 -29.04 -18.42 -14.69
C THR A 426 -27.56 -18.61 -14.99
N LEU A 427 -27.23 -19.71 -15.65
CA LEU A 427 -25.96 -19.88 -16.37
C LEU A 427 -26.15 -19.46 -17.82
N LYS A 428 -25.44 -18.42 -18.24
CA LYS A 428 -25.52 -17.86 -19.57
C LYS A 428 -24.24 -18.11 -20.36
N ALA A 429 -24.38 -18.52 -21.61
CA ALA A 429 -23.33 -18.60 -22.59
C ALA A 429 -23.60 -17.58 -23.70
N SER A 430 -23.21 -16.33 -23.45
CA SER A 430 -23.22 -15.27 -24.46
C SER A 430 -22.10 -15.46 -25.49
N GLY A 431 -20.98 -16.06 -25.07
CA GLY A 431 -19.88 -16.56 -25.89
C GLY A 431 -20.05 -18.03 -26.28
N SER A 432 -18.98 -18.66 -26.76
CA SER A 432 -18.92 -20.12 -27.00
C SER A 432 -17.93 -20.81 -26.05
N PRO A 433 -18.22 -20.84 -24.73
CA PRO A 433 -17.32 -21.34 -23.72
C PRO A 433 -17.31 -22.87 -23.63
N THR A 434 -16.33 -23.39 -22.89
CA THR A 434 -16.31 -24.77 -22.40
C THR A 434 -16.42 -24.81 -20.88
N ILE A 435 -17.25 -25.70 -20.34
CA ILE A 435 -17.24 -26.08 -18.93
C ILE A 435 -16.83 -27.55 -18.84
N SER A 436 -15.61 -27.80 -18.35
CA SER A 436 -15.10 -29.15 -18.13
C SER A 436 -15.23 -29.63 -16.69
N GLY A 437 -15.52 -28.72 -15.76
CA GLY A 437 -15.87 -29.08 -14.38
C GLY A 437 -17.34 -29.49 -14.27
N ASP A 438 -17.71 -30.11 -13.15
CA ASP A 438 -19.07 -30.58 -12.95
C ASP A 438 -20.05 -29.41 -12.81
N ILE A 439 -21.16 -29.47 -13.55
CA ILE A 439 -22.34 -28.66 -13.26
C ILE A 439 -23.23 -29.49 -12.33
N THR A 440 -23.66 -28.89 -11.23
CA THR A 440 -24.64 -29.48 -10.30
C THR A 440 -25.83 -28.54 -10.14
N GLN A 441 -26.99 -29.11 -9.89
CA GLN A 441 -28.25 -28.39 -9.74
C GLN A 441 -28.94 -28.85 -8.46
N SER A 442 -29.30 -27.89 -7.61
CA SER A 442 -30.04 -28.16 -6.36
C SER A 442 -31.44 -27.57 -6.36
N ASP A 443 -31.70 -26.55 -7.19
CA ASP A 443 -32.98 -25.87 -7.34
C ASP A 443 -33.36 -25.66 -8.81
N ASN A 444 -34.53 -25.07 -9.07
CA ASN A 444 -34.91 -24.68 -10.43
C ASN A 444 -33.88 -23.72 -11.04
N ALA A 445 -33.46 -23.94 -12.28
CA ALA A 445 -32.43 -23.13 -12.90
C ALA A 445 -32.63 -22.95 -14.41
N THR A 446 -31.91 -22.00 -14.98
CA THR A 446 -31.88 -21.72 -16.43
C THR A 446 -30.47 -21.85 -16.97
N ILE A 447 -30.34 -22.52 -18.12
CA ILE A 447 -29.16 -22.41 -18.99
C ILE A 447 -29.58 -21.69 -20.26
N GLU A 448 -29.07 -20.50 -20.48
CA GLU A 448 -29.27 -19.72 -21.69
C GLU A 448 -28.04 -19.85 -22.59
N VAL A 449 -28.22 -20.29 -23.82
CA VAL A 449 -27.13 -20.31 -24.82
C VAL A 449 -27.55 -19.39 -25.95
N ALA A 450 -26.81 -18.29 -26.13
CA ALA A 450 -27.13 -17.29 -27.16
C ALA A 450 -27.11 -17.91 -28.57
N SER A 451 -27.90 -17.31 -29.47
CA SER A 451 -28.03 -17.79 -30.85
C SER A 451 -26.68 -17.80 -31.58
N ASN A 452 -26.45 -18.85 -32.36
CA ASN A 452 -25.17 -19.15 -33.04
C ASN A 452 -23.98 -19.46 -32.12
N GLN A 453 -24.19 -19.53 -30.80
CA GLN A 453 -23.15 -19.89 -29.85
C GLN A 453 -23.28 -21.34 -29.39
N THR A 454 -22.18 -21.86 -28.83
CA THR A 454 -22.14 -23.23 -28.27
C THR A 454 -21.58 -23.23 -26.86
N LEU A 455 -22.36 -23.70 -25.90
CA LEU A 455 -21.87 -24.10 -24.58
C LEU A 455 -21.42 -25.57 -24.66
N SER A 456 -20.11 -25.80 -24.60
CA SER A 456 -19.54 -27.16 -24.57
C SER A 456 -19.41 -27.65 -23.13
N TYR A 457 -20.11 -28.71 -22.76
CA TYR A 457 -20.08 -29.31 -21.43
C TYR A 457 -19.44 -30.70 -21.46
N SER A 458 -18.40 -30.90 -20.67
CA SER A 458 -17.68 -32.18 -20.58
C SER A 458 -17.44 -32.69 -19.15
N GLY A 459 -18.06 -32.04 -18.15
CA GLY A 459 -18.15 -32.57 -16.79
C GLY A 459 -19.00 -33.85 -16.71
N THR A 460 -19.20 -34.36 -15.51
CA THR A 460 -20.03 -35.55 -15.26
C THR A 460 -21.49 -35.36 -15.68
N SER A 461 -22.30 -36.43 -15.72
CA SER A 461 -23.72 -36.32 -16.03
C SER A 461 -24.45 -35.35 -15.10
N LEU A 462 -25.19 -34.39 -15.68
CA LEU A 462 -25.98 -33.42 -14.93
C LEU A 462 -27.31 -34.05 -14.52
N ASN A 463 -27.48 -34.33 -13.22
CA ASN A 463 -28.73 -34.85 -12.66
C ASN A 463 -29.67 -33.71 -12.26
N LEU A 464 -30.92 -33.76 -12.72
CA LEU A 464 -31.91 -32.70 -12.46
C LEU A 464 -32.56 -32.79 -11.07
N GLY A 465 -32.56 -33.97 -10.43
CA GLY A 465 -33.31 -34.18 -9.19
C GLY A 465 -34.80 -33.83 -9.38
N ALA A 466 -35.47 -33.36 -8.33
CA ALA A 466 -36.88 -32.96 -8.39
C ALA A 466 -37.09 -31.54 -8.97
N ASN A 467 -36.13 -31.03 -9.76
CA ASN A 467 -36.08 -29.63 -10.18
C ASN A 467 -36.41 -29.45 -11.67
N LYS A 468 -36.76 -28.20 -12.02
CA LYS A 468 -36.89 -27.71 -13.39
C LYS A 468 -35.54 -27.18 -13.88
N LEU A 469 -35.12 -27.62 -15.06
CA LEU A 469 -34.06 -26.97 -15.83
C LEU A 469 -34.64 -26.39 -17.12
N SER A 470 -34.57 -25.07 -17.27
CA SER A 470 -35.03 -24.36 -18.47
C SER A 470 -33.85 -24.12 -19.42
N LEU A 471 -34.00 -24.45 -20.70
CA LEU A 471 -32.99 -24.23 -21.72
C LEU A 471 -33.50 -23.23 -22.76
N THR A 472 -32.78 -22.12 -22.95
CA THR A 472 -33.22 -20.96 -23.75
C THR A 472 -32.12 -20.45 -24.71
N GLY A 473 -32.44 -19.45 -25.54
CA GLY A 473 -31.46 -18.58 -26.24
C GLY A 473 -31.12 -18.92 -27.70
N GLY A 474 -31.58 -20.05 -28.24
CA GLY A 474 -31.43 -20.44 -29.65
C GLY A 474 -30.09 -21.09 -30.01
N GLY A 475 -29.13 -21.15 -29.08
CA GLY A 475 -27.82 -21.74 -29.28
C GLY A 475 -27.77 -23.26 -29.12
N THR A 476 -26.54 -23.78 -28.99
CA THR A 476 -26.27 -25.22 -28.82
C THR A 476 -25.70 -25.52 -27.43
N LEU A 477 -26.38 -26.38 -26.66
CA LEU A 477 -25.81 -27.04 -25.49
C LEU A 477 -25.21 -28.38 -25.91
N SER A 478 -23.89 -28.43 -26.07
CA SER A 478 -23.15 -29.63 -26.48
C SER A 478 -22.59 -30.35 -25.26
N ASN A 479 -23.35 -31.29 -24.71
CA ASN A 479 -22.94 -32.09 -23.56
C ASN A 479 -22.35 -33.46 -23.97
N SER A 480 -21.14 -33.75 -23.49
CA SER A 480 -20.45 -35.03 -23.75
C SER A 480 -20.98 -36.19 -22.90
N ASN A 481 -21.52 -35.86 -21.71
CA ASN A 481 -22.20 -36.80 -20.82
C ASN A 481 -23.68 -36.43 -20.71
N ASN A 482 -24.53 -37.40 -20.39
CA ASN A 482 -25.97 -37.23 -20.42
C ASN A 482 -26.47 -36.16 -19.45
N LEU A 483 -27.47 -35.40 -19.87
CA LEU A 483 -28.39 -34.69 -18.98
C LEU A 483 -29.43 -35.70 -18.50
N VAL A 484 -29.60 -35.85 -17.19
CA VAL A 484 -30.31 -37.01 -16.60
C VAL A 484 -31.55 -36.56 -15.83
N LEU A 485 -32.70 -37.05 -16.28
CA LEU A 485 -33.97 -36.99 -15.56
C LEU A 485 -34.03 -38.18 -14.59
N ASN A 486 -33.56 -37.98 -13.36
CA ASN A 486 -33.34 -39.02 -12.35
C ASN A 486 -34.35 -39.00 -11.19
N ASN A 487 -35.42 -38.23 -11.30
CA ASN A 487 -36.51 -38.18 -10.33
C ASN A 487 -37.86 -38.11 -11.07
N ALA A 488 -38.94 -38.59 -10.45
CA ALA A 488 -40.28 -38.51 -11.03
C ALA A 488 -40.74 -37.06 -11.29
N ASP A 489 -40.20 -36.10 -10.54
CA ASP A 489 -40.51 -34.68 -10.65
C ASP A 489 -39.50 -33.86 -11.48
N SER A 490 -38.46 -34.51 -12.04
CA SER A 490 -37.53 -33.86 -12.96
C SER A 490 -38.28 -33.24 -14.14
N LEU A 491 -37.98 -31.97 -14.45
CA LEU A 491 -38.55 -31.27 -15.61
C LEU A 491 -37.46 -30.60 -16.42
N LEU A 492 -37.24 -31.05 -17.65
CA LEU A 492 -36.44 -30.36 -18.65
C LEU A 492 -37.37 -29.54 -19.54
N SER A 493 -37.31 -28.22 -19.44
CA SER A 493 -38.12 -27.29 -20.23
C SER A 493 -37.30 -26.70 -21.38
N LEU A 494 -37.74 -26.91 -22.62
CA LEU A 494 -37.08 -26.43 -23.83
C LEU A 494 -37.82 -25.16 -24.29
N GLU A 495 -37.28 -24.02 -23.87
CA GLU A 495 -37.86 -22.69 -23.99
C GLU A 495 -37.03 -21.85 -24.98
N GLY A 496 -36.79 -22.43 -26.16
CA GLY A 496 -36.14 -21.74 -27.27
C GLY A 496 -34.65 -22.08 -27.45
N ILE A 497 -34.11 -23.08 -26.77
CA ILE A 497 -32.78 -23.63 -27.10
C ILE A 497 -32.78 -24.25 -28.51
N GLY A 498 -31.70 -24.06 -29.27
CA GLY A 498 -31.60 -24.57 -30.64
C GLY A 498 -31.29 -26.07 -30.69
N THR A 499 -30.15 -26.47 -30.13
CA THR A 499 -29.71 -27.87 -30.10
C THR A 499 -29.21 -28.27 -28.72
N ILE A 500 -29.49 -29.51 -28.33
CA ILE A 500 -29.04 -30.13 -27.08
C ILE A 500 -28.40 -31.46 -27.44
N GLY A 501 -27.36 -31.87 -26.72
CA GLY A 501 -26.73 -33.19 -26.87
C GLY A 501 -27.60 -34.33 -26.33
N VAL A 502 -27.00 -35.19 -25.51
CA VAL A 502 -27.65 -36.43 -25.03
C VAL A 502 -28.51 -36.15 -23.80
N VAL A 503 -29.77 -36.58 -23.85
CA VAL A 503 -30.68 -36.57 -22.69
C VAL A 503 -31.07 -38.00 -22.34
N ARG A 504 -31.09 -38.34 -21.05
CA ARG A 504 -31.46 -39.67 -20.55
C ARG A 504 -32.49 -39.59 -19.42
N ALA A 505 -33.57 -40.34 -19.53
CA ALA A 505 -34.49 -40.56 -18.41
C ALA A 505 -34.19 -41.90 -17.73
N THR A 506 -34.05 -41.88 -16.40
CA THR A 506 -33.82 -43.09 -15.59
C THR A 506 -34.96 -43.41 -14.63
N VAL A 507 -35.94 -42.51 -14.52
CA VAL A 507 -37.13 -42.64 -13.67
C VAL A 507 -38.38 -42.25 -14.46
N ASN A 508 -39.49 -42.94 -14.21
CA ASN A 508 -40.78 -42.59 -14.79
C ASN A 508 -41.24 -41.21 -14.31
N ALA A 509 -41.54 -40.32 -15.26
CA ALA A 509 -42.02 -38.98 -14.96
C ALA A 509 -43.47 -38.99 -14.45
N ASN A 510 -43.77 -38.13 -13.47
CA ASN A 510 -45.14 -37.79 -13.09
C ASN A 510 -45.85 -37.02 -14.22
N SER A 511 -47.17 -36.90 -14.13
CA SER A 511 -47.95 -36.11 -15.10
C SER A 511 -47.45 -34.66 -15.12
N GLY A 512 -47.16 -34.13 -16.32
CA GLY A 512 -46.62 -32.78 -16.51
C GLY A 512 -45.11 -32.64 -16.24
N LYS A 513 -44.39 -33.75 -16.02
CA LYS A 513 -42.94 -33.80 -15.81
C LYS A 513 -42.23 -34.47 -16.99
N GLY A 514 -40.91 -34.64 -16.92
CA GLY A 514 -40.11 -35.21 -18.01
C GLY A 514 -39.53 -34.11 -18.90
N ILE A 515 -39.75 -34.21 -20.21
CA ILE A 515 -39.30 -33.20 -21.18
C ILE A 515 -40.51 -32.42 -21.68
N GLN A 516 -40.47 -31.09 -21.57
CA GLN A 516 -41.46 -30.18 -22.09
C GLN A 516 -40.85 -29.33 -23.21
N ALA A 517 -41.36 -29.46 -24.42
CA ALA A 517 -41.00 -28.56 -25.53
C ALA A 517 -41.99 -27.39 -25.56
N VAL A 518 -41.56 -26.22 -25.09
CA VAL A 518 -42.33 -24.97 -25.16
C VAL A 518 -42.11 -24.30 -26.51
N GLU A 519 -40.88 -24.38 -27.02
CA GLU A 519 -40.50 -23.95 -28.37
C GLU A 519 -39.74 -25.06 -29.10
N SER A 520 -39.51 -24.87 -30.40
CA SER A 520 -38.76 -25.82 -31.23
C SER A 520 -37.31 -25.96 -30.76
N ALA A 521 -36.89 -27.21 -30.51
CA ALA A 521 -35.52 -27.57 -30.15
C ALA A 521 -35.13 -28.90 -30.81
N THR A 522 -33.84 -29.09 -31.06
CA THR A 522 -33.29 -30.37 -31.57
C THR A 522 -32.59 -31.11 -30.44
N LEU A 523 -33.04 -32.34 -30.14
CA LEU A 523 -32.30 -33.26 -29.27
C LEU A 523 -31.39 -34.15 -30.12
N GLY A 524 -30.11 -34.21 -29.79
CA GLY A 524 -29.16 -35.09 -30.46
C GLY A 524 -29.48 -36.57 -30.26
N SER A 525 -29.75 -36.96 -29.01
CA SER A 525 -30.32 -38.28 -28.69
C SER A 525 -31.13 -38.23 -27.40
N PHE A 526 -32.14 -39.12 -27.33
CA PHE A 526 -32.93 -39.33 -26.12
C PHE A 526 -32.93 -40.81 -25.74
N GLU A 527 -32.47 -41.11 -24.53
CA GLU A 527 -32.34 -42.45 -24.00
C GLU A 527 -33.39 -42.71 -22.90
N LEU A 528 -34.07 -43.85 -22.99
CA LEU A 528 -34.97 -44.36 -21.96
C LEU A 528 -34.32 -45.59 -21.33
N ALA A 529 -34.21 -45.61 -20.00
CA ALA A 529 -33.69 -46.74 -19.23
C ALA A 529 -34.70 -47.87 -19.06
#